data_AF-A0A553ZDS5-F1
#
_entry.id   AF-A0A553ZDS5-F1
#
_cell.length_a   1.000
_cell.length_b   1.000
_cell.length_c   1.000
_cell.angle_alpha   90.00
_cell.angle_beta   90.00
_cell.angle_gamma   90.00
#
_symmetry.space_group_name_H-M   'P 1'
#
loop_
_entity.id
_entity.type
_entity.pdbx_description
1 polymer ?
#
loop_
_entity_poly.entity_id
_entity_poly.type
_entity_poly.pdbx_seq_one_letter_code
_entity_poly.pdbx_strand_id
1 'polypeptide(L)'
;MDLAENAAAAATAEADRGDGPGFTAAEAARAALRAGVRLPTERHAAVAAVAHHLHTVLGPLRELDLGETPPADHTTEREPADAPR
;
A
#
# COMPACT_ATOMS: atom_id res chain seq x y z
N MET A 1 7.14 5.20 19.87
CA MET A 1 6.60 6.08 18.81
C MET A 1 5.38 5.37 18.27
N ASP A 2 4.20 5.87 18.60
CA ASP A 2 2.93 5.19 18.40
C ASP A 2 2.38 5.50 16.99
N LEU A 3 2.21 4.46 16.18
CA LEU A 3 1.71 4.57 14.79
C LEU A 3 0.25 5.04 14.73
N ALA A 4 -0.54 4.79 15.78
CA ALA A 4 -1.94 5.22 15.85
C ALA A 4 -2.05 6.70 16.22
N GLU A 5 -1.16 7.20 17.08
CA GLU A 5 -1.10 8.61 17.47
C GLU A 5 -0.74 9.53 16.28
N ASN A 6 0.19 9.09 15.42
CA ASN A 6 0.57 9.87 14.23
C ASN A 6 -0.51 9.85 13.13
N ALA A 7 -1.21 8.73 12.98
CA ALA A 7 -2.30 8.59 12.01
C ALA A 7 -3.55 9.42 12.37
N ALA A 8 -3.86 9.56 13.66
CA ALA A 8 -4.96 10.41 14.12
C ALA A 8 -4.67 11.91 13.92
N ALA A 9 -3.41 12.33 14.11
CA ALA A 9 -2.99 13.71 13.89
C ALA A 9 -3.10 14.14 12.41
N ALA A 10 -2.74 13.26 11.47
CA ALA A 10 -2.86 13.52 10.03
C ALA A 10 -4.33 13.51 9.54
N ALA A 11 -5.16 12.60 10.06
CA ALA A 11 -6.57 12.47 9.63
C ALA A 11 -7.43 13.69 9.99
N THR A 12 -7.02 14.49 10.98
CA THR A 12 -7.77 15.68 11.43
C THR A 12 -7.37 16.94 10.66
N ALA A 13 -6.21 16.96 9.99
CA ALA A 13 -5.68 18.14 9.28
C ALA A 13 -6.03 18.17 7.77
N GLU A 14 -6.19 17.00 7.13
CA GLU A 14 -6.37 16.89 5.68
C GLU A 14 -7.84 16.78 5.21
N ALA A 15 -8.81 16.91 6.11
CA ALA A 15 -10.24 16.76 5.77
C ALA A 15 -10.84 17.94 4.97
N ASP A 16 -10.10 19.03 4.76
CA ASP A 16 -10.64 20.30 4.20
C ASP A 16 -9.85 20.89 3.01
N ARG A 17 -8.89 20.18 2.41
CA ARG A 17 -8.23 20.70 1.19
C ARG A 17 -8.23 19.68 0.07
N GLY A 18 -9.31 19.72 -0.71
CA GLY A 18 -9.28 19.17 -2.06
C GLY A 18 -8.12 19.76 -2.84
N ASP A 19 -7.56 18.95 -3.75
CA ASP A 19 -6.61 19.31 -4.82
C ASP A 19 -5.13 18.88 -4.67
N GLY A 20 -4.87 17.72 -4.05
CA GLY A 20 -3.63 16.94 -4.25
C GLY A 20 -3.95 15.45 -4.43
N PRO A 21 -3.08 14.61 -5.05
CA PRO A 21 -3.36 13.21 -5.37
C PRO A 21 -3.28 12.32 -4.12
N GLY A 22 -4.06 12.64 -3.10
CA GLY A 22 -4.21 11.87 -1.87
C GLY A 22 -5.22 10.75 -2.07
N PHE A 23 -4.97 9.61 -1.41
CA PHE A 23 -5.96 8.54 -1.32
C PHE A 23 -7.16 9.06 -0.52
N THR A 24 -8.34 9.07 -1.14
CA THR A 24 -9.59 9.49 -0.51
C THR A 24 -10.30 8.34 0.20
N ALA A 25 -11.18 8.65 1.15
CA ALA A 25 -12.02 7.66 1.83
C ALA A 25 -12.84 6.82 0.84
N ALA A 26 -13.37 7.44 -0.22
CA ALA A 26 -14.11 6.75 -1.28
C ALA A 26 -13.22 5.78 -2.08
N GLU A 27 -11.96 6.14 -2.32
CA GLU A 27 -11.00 5.25 -2.99
C GLU A 27 -10.61 4.07 -2.11
N ALA A 28 -10.44 4.28 -0.80
CA ALA A 28 -10.22 3.20 0.15
C ALA A 28 -11.40 2.22 0.16
N ALA A 29 -12.65 2.72 0.16
CA ALA A 29 -13.84 1.88 0.10
C ALA A 29 -13.91 1.07 -1.21
N ARG A 30 -13.64 1.72 -2.36
CA ARG A 30 -13.61 1.05 -3.67
C ARG A 30 -12.51 0.00 -3.74
N ALA A 31 -11.31 0.29 -3.22
CA ALA A 31 -10.21 -0.65 -3.19
C ALA A 31 -10.52 -1.86 -2.28
N ALA A 32 -11.10 -1.63 -1.10
CA ALA A 32 -11.54 -2.69 -0.20
C ALA A 32 -12.57 -3.61 -0.87
N LEU A 33 -13.56 -3.03 -1.57
CA LEU A 33 -14.55 -3.80 -2.33
C LEU A 33 -13.90 -4.66 -3.42
N ARG A 34 -12.93 -4.11 -4.18
CA ARG A 34 -12.17 -4.87 -5.19
C ARG A 34 -11.36 -6.01 -4.58
N ALA A 35 -10.87 -5.84 -3.35
CA ALA A 35 -10.17 -6.88 -2.60
C ALA A 35 -11.11 -7.89 -1.92
N GLY A 36 -12.43 -7.74 -2.06
CA GLY A 36 -13.42 -8.61 -1.41
C GLY A 36 -13.57 -8.37 0.10
N VAL A 37 -13.02 -7.26 0.62
CA VAL A 37 -13.08 -6.90 2.04
C VAL A 37 -14.16 -5.86 2.25
N ARG A 38 -15.11 -6.16 3.14
CA ARG A 38 -16.10 -5.15 3.59
C ARG A 38 -15.49 -4.28 4.67
N LEU A 39 -15.20 -3.03 4.33
CA LEU A 39 -14.68 -2.04 5.25
C LEU A 39 -15.83 -1.20 5.84
N PRO A 40 -16.02 -1.19 7.18
CA PRO A 40 -16.95 -0.28 7.84
C PRO A 40 -16.64 1.18 7.49
N THR A 41 -17.68 2.01 7.33
CA THR A 41 -17.55 3.41 6.89
C THR A 41 -16.64 4.23 7.80
N GLU A 42 -16.65 3.94 9.10
CA GLU A 42 -15.84 4.60 10.12
C GLU A 42 -14.33 4.36 9.90
N ARG A 43 -13.96 3.31 9.15
CA ARG A 43 -12.57 2.97 8.85
C ARG A 43 -12.07 3.53 7.53
N HIS A 44 -12.93 4.09 6.68
CA HIS A 44 -12.55 4.52 5.33
C HIS A 44 -11.46 5.61 5.37
N ALA A 45 -11.62 6.62 6.23
CA ALA A 45 -10.64 7.70 6.38
C ALA A 45 -9.29 7.18 6.92
N ALA A 46 -9.33 6.30 7.93
CA ALA A 46 -8.12 5.74 8.52
C ALA A 46 -7.33 4.87 7.51
N VAL A 47 -8.02 4.05 6.72
CA VAL A 47 -7.38 3.24 5.66
C VAL A 47 -6.82 4.12 4.56
N ALA A 48 -7.52 5.20 4.19
CA ALA A 48 -7.04 6.16 3.20
C ALA A 48 -5.73 6.85 3.65
N ALA A 49 -5.64 7.25 4.93
CA ALA A 49 -4.41 7.80 5.51
C ALA A 49 -3.25 6.79 5.49
N VAL A 50 -3.50 5.53 5.85
CA VAL A 50 -2.48 4.47 5.77
C VAL A 50 -2.04 4.23 4.33
N ALA A 51 -2.97 4.19 3.38
CA ALA A 51 -2.66 4.02 1.96
C ALA A 51 -1.81 5.18 1.43
N HIS A 52 -2.11 6.42 1.83
CA HIS A 52 -1.30 7.58 1.52
C HIS A 52 0.12 7.45 2.11
N HIS A 53 0.24 7.08 3.39
CA HIS A 53 1.54 6.87 4.02
C HIS A 53 2.39 5.81 3.30
N LEU A 54 1.79 4.66 2.97
CA LEU A 54 2.45 3.62 2.18
C LEU A 54 2.88 4.14 0.81
N HIS A 55 2.06 4.95 0.15
CA HIS A 55 2.41 5.55 -1.13
C HIS A 55 3.63 6.47 -1.01
N THR A 56 3.70 7.28 0.04
CA THR A 56 4.86 8.13 0.33
C THR A 56 6.12 7.30 0.56
N VAL A 57 6.03 6.23 1.36
CA VAL A 57 7.19 5.36 1.67
C VAL A 57 7.65 4.57 0.45
N LEU A 58 6.70 4.12 -0.40
CA LEU A 58 7.01 3.37 -1.61
C LEU A 58 7.41 4.27 -2.79
N GLY A 59 7.13 5.57 -2.72
CA GLY A 59 7.47 6.56 -3.76
C GLY A 59 8.93 6.46 -4.22
N PRO A 60 9.92 6.52 -3.32
CA PRO A 60 11.33 6.39 -3.66
C PRO A 60 11.69 5.08 -4.38
N LEU A 61 11.00 3.97 -4.08
CA LEU A 61 11.26 2.69 -4.77
C LEU A 61 10.84 2.71 -6.24
N ARG A 62 9.87 3.57 -6.59
CA ARG A 62 9.39 3.74 -7.98
C ARG A 62 10.32 4.60 -8.81
N GLU A 63 11.22 5.32 -8.16
CA GLU A 63 12.21 6.19 -8.80
C GLU A 63 13.52 5.44 -9.09
N LEU A 64 13.65 4.19 -8.64
CA LEU A 64 14.81 3.37 -8.93
C LEU A 64 14.93 3.11 -10.44
N ASP A 65 16.12 3.34 -10.97
CA ASP A 65 16.47 2.96 -12.34
C ASP A 65 16.72 1.45 -12.39
N LEU A 66 15.79 0.72 -13.00
CA LEU A 66 15.89 -0.73 -13.17
C LEU A 66 16.69 -1.12 -14.42
N GLY A 67 17.01 -0.17 -15.32
CA GLY A 67 17.67 -0.45 -16.59
C GLY A 67 16.98 -1.59 -17.36
N GLU A 68 17.75 -2.56 -17.82
CA GLU A 68 17.26 -3.77 -18.50
C GLU A 68 16.95 -4.93 -17.54
N THR A 69 16.86 -4.67 -16.23
CA THR A 69 16.60 -5.72 -15.22
C THR A 69 15.15 -6.18 -15.32
N PRO A 70 14.88 -7.44 -15.71
CA PRO A 70 13.52 -7.95 -15.76
C PRO A 70 12.94 -8.11 -14.35
N PRO A 71 11.60 -8.15 -14.19
CA PRO A 71 10.99 -8.54 -12.93
C PRO A 71 11.52 -9.91 -12.47
N ALA A 72 11.81 -10.03 -11.18
CA ALA A 72 12.21 -11.31 -10.63
C ALA A 72 11.03 -12.29 -10.67
N ASP A 73 11.17 -13.38 -11.43
CA ASP A 73 10.24 -14.50 -11.39
C ASP A 73 10.64 -15.47 -10.27
N HIS A 74 9.64 -15.97 -9.53
CA HIS A 74 9.82 -16.89 -8.41
C HIS A 74 9.83 -18.35 -8.86
N THR A 75 10.17 -18.64 -10.12
CA THR A 75 10.46 -20.02 -10.53
C THR A 75 11.68 -20.46 -9.74
N THR A 76 11.45 -21.17 -8.64
CA THR A 76 12.50 -21.95 -8.00
C THR A 76 13.12 -22.77 -9.11
N GLU A 77 14.39 -22.53 -9.43
CA GLU A 77 15.21 -23.54 -10.05
C GLU A 77 14.97 -24.79 -9.21
N ARG A 78 14.27 -25.77 -9.78
CA ARG A 78 14.02 -27.03 -9.10
C ARG A 78 15.41 -27.61 -8.87
N GLU A 79 15.92 -27.47 -7.64
CA GLU A 79 17.08 -28.21 -7.19
C GLU A 79 16.80 -29.67 -7.58
N PRO A 80 17.67 -30.31 -8.40
CA PRO A 80 17.42 -31.68 -8.83
C PRO A 80 17.25 -32.51 -7.56
N ALA A 81 16.06 -33.08 -7.41
CA ALA A 81 15.73 -33.89 -6.24
C ALA A 81 16.86 -34.90 -6.04
N ASP A 82 17.51 -34.82 -4.87
CA ASP A 82 18.60 -35.69 -4.46
C ASP A 82 18.24 -37.14 -4.81
N ALA A 83 18.99 -37.72 -5.75
CA ALA A 83 18.77 -39.08 -6.18
C ALA A 83 19.07 -40.00 -4.99
N PRO A 84 18.18 -40.96 -4.65
CA PRO A 84 18.43 -41.84 -3.52
C PRO A 84 19.73 -42.63 -3.76
N ARG A 85 20.63 -42.58 -2.78
CA ARG A 85 21.87 -43.38 -2.74
C ARG A 85 21.58 -44.87 -2.69
#